data_AF-F4RQY3-F1
#
_entry.id   AF-F4RQY3-F1
#
_cell.length_a   1.000
_cell.length_b   1.000
_cell.length_c   1.000
_cell.angle_alpha   90.00
_cell.angle_beta   90.00
_cell.angle_gamma   90.00
#
_symmetry.space_group_name_H-M   'P 1'
#
loop_
_entity.id
_entity.type
_entity.pdbx_description
1 polymer ?
#
loop_
_entity_poly.entity_id
_entity_poly.type
_entity_poly.pdbx_seq_one_letter_code
_entity_poly.pdbx_strand_id
1 'polypeptide(L)'
;MFQYRPEYMKTLPPIIENSQEQSHEGLIFFTLLNSKENQESSNGLSRSNHEIYTDKRSSWSNPKVLFRKFFFPPDLSKLESYQNLNPQVLHELDHIGIQIMIQMMVGLTSNSIHPPFLQSNVNLMTLLKDGTYDKALQLALRLLQQPGSSMKEHLWLLGLLNILRDQLPIGELPTLREDIKEGPICWGVLELLYTQRLDLVQMAKKVWKGDHLSEDENRTIAEAIARVKLLAKLQGWINQENSSLSGYTKVFLELHDKLLQEDKPMKERNSLEFLRSCLEHATNIDTPKREVSATCWIIKHLKTYHPEIQEILQPVLLRHKHFQDQYSKEEFQIYMERFLLNGNLDSYPLIGHHFSSFTNLSKVSLKNFEKVIHAFKVQENVNNMREIYDYHLKKTFILQSLYRISSYTDGASQYLDTQLIWKENEQRFIFKKRFSPVINNLQEDDVCAICRETFFLGDGVVKLNCQGHHQYHASCFMPMVIEHLSGKDICCPLCRNKIQLPLPYDSFMVWRYLDD
;
A
#
# COMPACT_ATOMS: atom_id res chain seq x y z
N MET A 1 16.07 -20.25 50.57
CA MET A 1 17.07 -21.03 49.80
C MET A 1 16.70 -20.94 48.33
N PHE A 2 17.38 -20.29 47.40
CA PHE A 2 18.52 -19.37 47.38
C PHE A 2 18.17 -18.29 46.33
N GLN A 3 18.44 -17.02 46.63
CA GLN A 3 18.56 -15.98 45.63
C GLN A 3 19.87 -16.17 44.86
N TYR A 4 19.84 -16.01 43.54
CA TYR A 4 21.05 -15.81 42.73
C TYR A 4 20.82 -14.65 41.77
N ARG A 5 21.68 -13.62 41.89
CA ARG A 5 21.82 -12.46 40.98
C ARG A 5 23.15 -12.61 40.22
N PRO A 6 23.21 -12.31 38.90
CA PRO A 6 24.49 -12.10 38.20
C PRO A 6 25.01 -10.64 38.26
N GLU A 7 26.30 -10.48 37.95
CA GLU A 7 27.27 -9.59 38.60
C GLU A 7 27.66 -8.26 37.93
N TYR A 8 27.08 -7.80 36.81
CA TYR A 8 27.55 -6.54 36.18
C TYR A 8 27.07 -5.24 36.87
N MET A 9 26.49 -5.34 38.07
CA MET A 9 26.13 -4.23 38.95
C MET A 9 27.25 -3.83 39.95
N LYS A 10 28.52 -4.19 39.73
CA LYS A 10 29.61 -3.80 40.64
C LYS A 10 30.86 -3.33 39.90
N THR A 11 30.93 -2.03 39.60
CA THR A 11 31.95 -1.07 40.12
C THR A 11 31.94 0.22 39.29
N LEU A 12 31.25 1.23 39.81
CA LEU A 12 31.67 2.62 39.72
C LEU A 12 31.59 3.17 41.16
N PRO A 13 32.67 3.73 41.75
CA PRO A 13 32.54 4.55 42.94
C PRO A 13 32.04 5.97 42.56
N PRO A 14 31.46 6.72 43.51
CA PRO A 14 30.18 7.37 43.30
C PRO A 14 30.23 8.91 43.31
N ILE A 15 29.02 9.49 43.31
CA ILE A 15 28.59 10.82 43.79
C ILE A 15 28.72 11.91 42.69
N ILE A 16 27.70 12.65 42.23
CA ILE A 16 26.48 13.19 42.85
C ILE A 16 25.30 13.20 41.85
N GLU A 17 24.12 12.99 42.43
CA GLU A 17 22.76 13.11 41.91
C GLU A 17 22.50 14.38 41.07
N ASN A 18 21.94 14.18 39.88
CA ASN A 18 20.62 14.75 39.58
C ASN A 18 19.96 13.89 38.51
N SER A 19 18.95 13.17 38.98
CA SER A 19 18.02 12.35 38.24
C SER A 19 17.04 13.22 37.48
N GLN A 20 16.84 12.93 36.19
CA GLN A 20 15.56 12.53 35.59
C GLN A 20 15.74 12.47 34.06
N GLU A 21 15.06 11.51 33.43
CA GLU A 21 14.94 11.32 31.97
C GLU A 21 16.10 10.62 31.25
N GLN A 22 16.31 9.32 31.53
CA GLN A 22 16.99 8.42 30.58
C GLN A 22 16.32 7.03 30.56
N SER A 23 15.16 6.94 29.93
CA SER A 23 14.65 5.71 29.31
C SER A 23 13.43 6.07 28.45
N HIS A 24 13.50 5.74 27.15
CA HIS A 24 12.48 5.94 26.08
C HIS A 24 12.77 6.99 24.97
N GLU A 25 14.02 7.38 24.72
CA GLU A 25 14.37 8.21 23.53
C GLU A 25 14.65 7.40 22.24
N GLY A 26 14.23 6.13 22.16
CA GLY A 26 14.55 5.24 21.03
C GLY A 26 13.67 5.36 19.78
N LEU A 27 12.56 6.10 19.80
CA LEU A 27 11.56 6.09 18.71
C LEU A 27 11.09 7.49 18.36
N ILE A 28 11.92 8.23 17.63
CA ILE A 28 11.53 9.51 17.04
C ILE A 28 11.95 9.57 15.54
N PHE A 29 10.91 9.78 14.70
CA PHE A 29 10.82 10.13 13.26
C PHE A 29 11.19 9.12 12.15
N PHE A 30 10.15 8.51 11.58
CA PHE A 30 10.03 8.13 10.17
C PHE A 30 9.38 9.27 9.38
N THR A 31 10.17 10.18 8.80
CA THR A 31 9.63 11.19 7.85
C THR A 31 10.69 11.79 6.93
N LEU A 32 11.59 10.98 6.35
CA LEU A 32 12.57 11.52 5.39
C LEU A 32 12.21 11.34 3.91
N LEU A 33 11.15 10.60 3.55
CA LEU A 33 10.86 10.31 2.14
C LEU A 33 9.41 10.55 1.67
N ASN A 34 8.47 10.92 2.56
CA ASN A 34 7.04 11.04 2.24
C ASN A 34 6.39 12.37 2.70
N SER A 35 7.13 13.49 2.73
CA SER A 35 6.48 14.81 2.92
C SER A 35 5.59 15.10 1.69
N LYS A 36 4.28 14.98 1.89
CA LYS A 36 3.24 15.17 0.87
C LYS A 36 3.35 16.53 0.18
N GLU A 37 3.38 16.48 -1.15
CA GLU A 37 2.70 17.47 -2.00
C GLU A 37 1.21 17.43 -1.69
N ASN A 38 0.76 18.30 -0.77
CA ASN A 38 -0.64 18.74 -0.77
C ASN A 38 -0.68 20.08 -1.49
N GLN A 39 -1.20 20.06 -2.71
CA GLN A 39 -1.64 21.27 -3.41
C GLN A 39 -2.81 21.89 -2.61
N GLU A 40 -2.53 22.98 -1.90
CA GLU A 40 -3.56 23.95 -1.54
C GLU A 40 -3.65 24.98 -2.67
N SER A 41 -4.81 25.02 -3.31
CA SER A 41 -5.17 26.02 -4.31
C SER A 41 -5.37 27.39 -3.64
N SER A 42 -4.40 28.28 -3.89
CA SER A 42 -4.52 29.71 -4.21
C SER A 42 -5.63 30.54 -3.52
N ASN A 43 -5.21 31.45 -2.63
CA ASN A 43 -5.18 32.88 -2.95
C ASN A 43 -4.39 33.67 -1.90
N GLY A 44 -3.27 34.26 -2.30
CA GLY A 44 -2.53 35.23 -1.48
C GLY A 44 -1.06 35.35 -1.87
N LEU A 45 -0.73 36.40 -2.65
CA LEU A 45 0.63 36.83 -2.93
C LEU A 45 1.45 36.99 -1.63
N SER A 46 2.61 36.32 -1.51
CA SER A 46 3.91 36.99 -1.41
C SER A 46 5.07 36.03 -1.04
N ARG A 47 6.22 36.28 -1.69
CA ARG A 47 7.61 35.97 -1.28
C ARG A 47 8.07 34.50 -1.17
N SER A 48 8.76 34.08 -2.24
CA SER A 48 10.03 33.33 -2.26
C SER A 48 10.30 32.32 -1.13
N ASN A 49 10.02 31.04 -1.39
CA ASN A 49 10.70 29.91 -0.76
C ASN A 49 11.45 29.12 -1.85
N HIS A 50 12.53 29.71 -2.36
CA HIS A 50 13.66 28.95 -2.86
C HIS A 50 14.67 28.85 -1.73
N GLU A 51 15.29 27.67 -1.59
CA GLU A 51 16.44 27.36 -0.72
C GLU A 51 16.17 27.13 0.77
N ILE A 52 15.99 25.85 1.13
CA ILE A 52 16.82 25.17 2.15
C ILE A 52 17.05 23.71 1.71
N TYR A 53 17.79 23.50 0.61
CA TYR A 53 18.65 22.31 0.50
C TYR A 53 20.01 22.76 1.00
N THR A 54 20.23 22.72 2.32
CA THR A 54 21.59 22.87 2.83
C THR A 54 22.45 21.80 2.21
N ASP A 55 23.53 22.22 1.58
CA ASP A 55 24.62 21.44 1.02
C ASP A 55 25.21 20.51 2.10
N LYS A 56 24.52 19.38 2.35
CA LYS A 56 25.04 18.30 3.17
C LYS A 56 26.09 17.61 2.32
N ARG A 57 27.36 18.01 2.53
CA ARG A 57 28.54 17.25 2.10
C ARG A 57 28.24 15.76 2.23
N SER A 58 28.33 15.02 1.12
CA SER A 58 28.01 13.60 1.12
C SER A 58 28.83 12.88 2.19
N SER A 59 28.29 11.84 2.82
CA SER A 59 29.04 10.98 3.77
C SER A 59 30.35 10.47 3.13
N TRP A 60 30.39 10.40 1.80
CA TRP A 60 31.56 10.05 1.00
C TRP A 60 32.69 11.08 0.96
N SER A 61 32.45 12.31 1.41
CA SER A 61 33.50 13.32 1.60
C SER A 61 34.30 13.13 2.89
N ASN A 62 33.91 12.16 3.75
CA ASN A 62 34.68 11.80 4.93
C ASN A 62 36.07 11.26 4.53
N PRO A 63 37.18 11.88 5.00
CA PRO A 63 38.54 11.42 4.69
C PRO A 63 38.79 9.95 5.04
N LYS A 64 38.17 9.42 6.10
CA LYS A 64 38.30 8.01 6.48
C LYS A 64 37.69 7.06 5.45
N VAL A 65 36.53 7.44 4.90
CA VAL A 65 35.85 6.73 3.82
C VAL A 65 36.67 6.77 2.54
N LEU A 66 37.20 7.94 2.19
CA LEU A 66 38.09 8.12 1.05
C LEU A 66 39.34 7.24 1.15
N PHE A 67 39.96 7.21 2.33
CA PHE A 67 41.16 6.41 2.57
C PHE A 67 40.87 4.92 2.44
N ARG A 68 39.81 4.41 3.10
CA ARG A 68 39.46 2.98 3.05
C ARG A 68 39.15 2.51 1.62
N LYS A 69 38.49 3.33 0.81
CA LYS A 69 38.21 3.03 -0.61
C LYS A 69 39.45 2.97 -1.49
N PHE A 70 40.42 3.84 -1.23
CA PHE A 70 41.65 3.87 -2.02
C PHE A 70 42.43 2.55 -1.87
N PHE A 71 42.36 1.92 -0.69
CA PHE A 71 43.04 0.66 -0.41
C PHE A 71 42.15 -0.58 -0.59
N PHE A 72 40.83 -0.44 -0.54
CA PHE A 72 39.87 -1.52 -0.73
C PHE A 72 38.81 -1.11 -1.76
N PRO A 73 39.14 -1.14 -3.06
CA PRO A 73 38.18 -0.81 -4.09
C PRO A 73 37.01 -1.80 -4.05
N PRO A 74 35.77 -1.32 -4.29
CA PRO A 74 34.59 -2.18 -4.29
C PRO A 74 34.71 -3.27 -5.38
N ASP A 75 34.37 -4.51 -5.04
CA ASP A 75 34.29 -5.62 -5.99
C ASP A 75 33.00 -5.50 -6.82
N LEU A 76 33.11 -4.87 -8.00
CA LEU A 76 31.99 -4.63 -8.90
C LEU A 76 31.58 -5.86 -9.72
N SER A 77 32.28 -7.00 -9.61
CA SER A 77 31.97 -8.22 -10.38
C SER A 77 30.55 -8.74 -10.13
N LYS A 78 30.10 -8.65 -8.87
CA LYS A 78 28.71 -8.97 -8.49
C LYS A 78 27.71 -8.07 -9.21
N LEU A 79 28.00 -6.77 -9.29
CA LEU A 79 27.15 -5.77 -9.93
C LEU A 79 27.07 -6.01 -11.45
N GLU A 80 28.20 -6.27 -12.10
CA GLU A 80 28.25 -6.63 -13.53
C GLU A 80 27.42 -7.88 -13.82
N SER A 81 27.56 -8.93 -12.99
CA SER A 81 26.76 -10.14 -13.12
C SER A 81 25.26 -9.90 -12.94
N TYR A 82 24.89 -8.86 -12.20
CA TYR A 82 23.51 -8.44 -11.94
C TYR A 82 22.94 -7.64 -13.11
N GLN A 83 23.78 -6.85 -13.79
CA GLN A 83 23.40 -6.06 -14.97
C GLN A 83 22.97 -6.92 -16.15
N ASN A 84 23.40 -8.19 -16.21
CA ASN A 84 22.92 -9.13 -17.21
C ASN A 84 21.40 -9.38 -17.13
N LEU A 85 20.76 -9.05 -16.00
CA LEU A 85 19.30 -9.10 -15.87
C LEU A 85 18.61 -7.85 -16.47
N ASN A 86 19.33 -6.74 -16.65
CA ASN A 86 18.74 -5.46 -17.04
C ASN A 86 17.89 -5.52 -18.32
N PRO A 87 18.28 -6.24 -19.39
CA PRO A 87 17.43 -6.32 -20.59
C PRO A 87 16.09 -7.01 -20.33
N GLN A 88 16.07 -8.07 -19.50
CA GLN A 88 14.84 -8.78 -19.12
C GLN A 88 13.98 -7.90 -18.22
N VAL A 89 14.61 -7.22 -17.25
CA VAL A 89 13.95 -6.28 -16.34
C VAL A 89 13.31 -5.13 -17.11
N LEU A 90 14.01 -4.54 -18.09
CA LEU A 90 13.48 -3.46 -18.92
C LEU A 90 12.35 -3.91 -19.84
N HIS A 91 12.36 -5.17 -20.30
CA HIS A 91 11.33 -5.68 -21.20
C HIS A 91 10.01 -5.99 -20.46
N GLU A 92 10.07 -6.47 -19.22
CA GLU A 92 8.87 -6.83 -18.45
C GLU A 92 8.30 -5.64 -17.64
N LEU A 93 9.06 -4.57 -17.42
CA LEU A 93 8.67 -3.51 -16.48
C LEU A 93 8.49 -2.13 -17.14
N ASP A 94 7.29 -1.58 -16.96
CA ASP A 94 6.95 -0.19 -17.28
C ASP A 94 7.27 0.81 -16.16
N HIS A 95 7.94 0.37 -15.09
CA HIS A 95 8.22 1.26 -13.96
C HIS A 95 9.43 2.17 -14.25
N ILE A 96 9.16 3.45 -14.58
CA ILE A 96 10.18 4.47 -14.91
C ILE A 96 11.32 4.56 -13.89
N GLY A 97 11.01 4.38 -12.60
CA GLY A 97 12.02 4.41 -11.54
C GLY A 97 13.05 3.28 -11.65
N ILE A 98 12.65 2.10 -12.10
CA ILE A 98 13.57 0.96 -12.30
C ILE A 98 14.43 1.21 -13.53
N GLN A 99 13.87 1.79 -14.60
CA GLN A 99 14.64 2.19 -15.78
C GLN A 99 15.74 3.21 -15.43
N ILE A 100 15.40 4.23 -14.64
CA ILE A 100 16.38 5.21 -14.12
C ILE A 100 17.45 4.48 -13.30
N MET A 101 17.06 3.54 -12.44
CA MET A 101 18.02 2.77 -11.63
C MET A 101 19.01 1.98 -12.48
N ILE A 102 18.51 1.32 -13.53
CA ILE A 102 19.32 0.55 -14.47
C ILE A 102 20.32 1.47 -15.17
N GLN A 103 19.89 2.65 -15.64
CA GLN A 103 20.79 3.63 -16.23
C GLN A 103 21.86 4.10 -15.24
N MET A 104 21.48 4.36 -13.99
CA MET A 104 22.43 4.70 -12.93
C MET A 104 23.44 3.57 -12.71
N MET A 105 23.00 2.32 -12.64
CA MET A 105 23.87 1.16 -12.51
C MET A 105 24.85 1.03 -13.68
N VAL A 106 24.39 1.20 -14.93
CA VAL A 106 25.26 1.19 -16.11
C VAL A 106 26.30 2.30 -16.01
N GLY A 107 25.93 3.48 -15.49
CA GLY A 107 26.87 4.55 -15.17
C GLY A 107 27.89 4.18 -14.07
N LEU A 108 27.51 3.34 -13.10
CA LEU A 108 28.43 2.85 -12.06
C LEU A 108 29.49 1.89 -12.64
N THR A 109 29.15 1.03 -13.61
CA THR A 109 30.08 0.00 -14.16
C THR A 109 30.83 0.43 -15.41
N SER A 110 30.24 1.25 -16.28
CA SER A 110 30.93 1.77 -17.47
C SER A 110 32.19 2.58 -17.13
N ASN A 111 32.19 3.20 -15.95
CA ASN A 111 33.34 3.92 -15.40
C ASN A 111 34.39 3.02 -14.74
N SER A 112 34.17 1.70 -14.62
CA SER A 112 35.11 0.76 -13.98
C SER A 112 35.89 -0.14 -14.93
N ILE A 113 35.56 -0.19 -16.23
CA ILE A 113 36.03 -1.24 -17.16
C ILE A 113 37.33 -0.87 -17.92
N HIS A 114 37.94 0.29 -17.71
CA HIS A 114 39.26 0.59 -18.27
C HIS A 114 40.37 0.56 -17.22
N PRO A 115 41.40 -0.30 -17.38
CA PRO A 115 42.67 -0.16 -16.68
C PRO A 115 43.63 0.70 -17.52
N PRO A 116 43.76 2.03 -17.30
CA PRO A 116 44.90 2.74 -17.82
C PRO A 116 46.04 2.47 -16.85
N PHE A 117 46.92 1.55 -17.22
CA PHE A 117 48.15 1.28 -16.48
C PHE A 117 49.07 2.54 -16.35
N LEU A 118 48.67 3.71 -16.85
CA LEU A 118 49.45 4.96 -16.82
C LEU A 118 48.63 6.27 -16.69
N GLN A 119 47.44 6.28 -16.07
CA GLN A 119 46.83 7.56 -15.65
C GLN A 119 46.35 7.54 -14.20
N SER A 120 47.12 8.23 -13.36
CA SER A 120 47.01 8.35 -11.91
C SER A 120 45.76 9.06 -11.39
N ASN A 121 44.70 9.28 -12.16
CA ASN A 121 43.54 10.07 -11.72
C ASN A 121 42.21 9.77 -12.46
N VAL A 122 41.91 8.51 -12.83
CA VAL A 122 40.54 8.16 -13.28
C VAL A 122 39.62 7.95 -12.07
N ASN A 123 39.32 9.09 -11.44
CA ASN A 123 38.00 9.59 -11.05
C ASN A 123 36.90 8.61 -10.56
N LEU A 124 37.26 7.60 -9.75
CA LEU A 124 36.36 7.09 -8.69
C LEU A 124 35.76 8.28 -7.89
N MET A 125 36.53 9.37 -7.78
CA MET A 125 36.12 10.66 -7.25
C MET A 125 34.96 11.34 -7.99
N THR A 126 34.71 11.15 -9.30
CA THR A 126 33.53 11.72 -10.00
C THR A 126 32.25 10.97 -9.68
N LEU A 127 32.30 9.64 -9.69
CA LEU A 127 31.19 8.77 -9.27
C LEU A 127 30.72 9.07 -7.84
N LEU A 128 31.66 9.46 -7.00
CA LEU A 128 31.45 9.85 -5.60
C LEU A 128 31.16 11.35 -5.43
N LYS A 129 31.65 12.22 -6.33
CA LYS A 129 31.39 13.68 -6.32
C LYS A 129 29.93 13.98 -6.59
N ASP A 130 29.30 13.24 -7.50
CA ASP A 130 27.93 13.55 -7.95
C ASP A 130 26.86 12.89 -7.07
N GLY A 131 27.27 12.10 -6.08
CA GLY A 131 26.37 11.37 -5.18
C GLY A 131 25.55 10.30 -5.90
N THR A 132 25.96 9.82 -7.07
CA THR A 132 25.21 8.85 -7.89
C THR A 132 24.94 7.57 -7.11
N TYR A 133 25.88 7.12 -6.30
CA TYR A 133 25.70 5.96 -5.45
C TYR A 133 24.62 6.18 -4.38
N ASP A 134 24.68 7.30 -3.64
CA ASP A 134 23.66 7.64 -2.65
C ASP A 134 22.28 7.77 -3.28
N LYS A 135 22.22 8.39 -4.46
CA LYS A 135 20.99 8.51 -5.24
C LYS A 135 20.46 7.14 -5.65
N ALA A 136 21.32 6.21 -6.07
CA ALA A 136 20.92 4.86 -6.44
C ALA A 136 20.36 4.10 -5.23
N LEU A 137 21.03 4.22 -4.08
CA LEU A 137 20.59 3.64 -2.83
C LEU A 137 19.25 4.22 -2.36
N GLN A 138 19.12 5.55 -2.34
CA GLN A 138 17.88 6.23 -1.96
C GLN A 138 16.73 5.88 -2.90
N LEU A 139 17.00 5.82 -4.20
CA LEU A 139 16.01 5.41 -5.18
C LEU A 139 15.59 3.95 -4.95
N ALA A 140 16.53 3.03 -4.69
CA ALA A 140 16.21 1.62 -4.42
C ALA A 140 15.35 1.46 -3.17
N LEU A 141 15.71 2.16 -2.09
CA LEU A 141 14.91 2.21 -0.86
C LEU A 141 13.53 2.83 -1.08
N ARG A 142 13.41 3.85 -1.92
CA ARG A 142 12.13 4.48 -2.29
C ARG A 142 11.26 3.53 -3.11
N LEU A 143 11.84 2.80 -4.07
CA LEU A 143 11.11 1.84 -4.90
C LEU A 143 10.60 0.65 -4.08
N LEU A 144 11.37 0.15 -3.11
CA LEU A 144 10.90 -0.90 -2.19
C LEU A 144 9.68 -0.49 -1.35
N GLN A 145 9.55 0.82 -1.07
CA GLN A 145 8.43 1.36 -0.30
C GLN A 145 7.16 1.59 -1.15
N GLN A 146 7.26 1.49 -2.48
CA GLN A 146 6.10 1.74 -3.33
C GLN A 146 5.08 0.60 -3.23
N PRO A 147 3.79 0.93 -3.02
CA PRO A 147 2.74 -0.07 -3.10
C PRO A 147 2.66 -0.61 -4.54
N GLY A 148 2.50 -1.93 -4.68
CA GLY A 148 2.29 -2.57 -5.98
C GLY A 148 3.55 -3.15 -6.64
N SER A 149 4.74 -3.02 -6.04
CA SER A 149 5.93 -3.74 -6.52
C SER A 149 5.65 -5.25 -6.53
N SER A 150 5.81 -5.89 -7.67
CA SER A 150 5.76 -7.35 -7.80
C SER A 150 6.87 -8.01 -6.97
N MET A 151 6.70 -9.29 -6.63
CA MET A 151 7.76 -10.03 -5.94
C MET A 151 9.06 -10.07 -6.75
N LYS A 152 8.99 -10.10 -8.09
CA LYS A 152 10.17 -10.08 -8.96
C LYS A 152 10.97 -8.78 -8.83
N GLU A 153 10.28 -7.65 -8.88
CA GLU A 153 10.89 -6.32 -8.71
C GLU A 153 11.46 -6.15 -7.31
N HIS A 154 10.72 -6.59 -6.30
CA HIS A 154 11.12 -6.48 -4.91
C HIS A 154 12.39 -7.29 -4.62
N LEU A 155 12.46 -8.53 -5.14
CA LEU A 155 13.68 -9.35 -5.11
C LEU A 155 14.86 -8.70 -5.82
N TRP A 156 14.60 -8.10 -6.98
CA TRP A 156 15.64 -7.42 -7.75
C TRP A 156 16.22 -6.22 -6.98
N LEU A 157 15.35 -5.40 -6.39
CA LEU A 157 15.75 -4.26 -5.59
C LEU A 157 16.49 -4.67 -4.31
N LEU A 158 16.04 -5.72 -3.62
CA LEU A 158 16.74 -6.26 -2.45
C LEU A 158 18.12 -6.84 -2.82
N GLY A 159 18.23 -7.56 -3.94
CA GLY A 159 19.51 -8.08 -4.43
C GLY A 159 20.47 -6.95 -4.82
N LEU A 160 19.98 -5.90 -5.47
CA LEU A 160 20.77 -4.70 -5.76
C LEU A 160 21.22 -4.00 -4.47
N LEU A 161 20.32 -3.78 -3.51
CA LEU A 161 20.67 -3.21 -2.22
C LEU A 161 21.69 -4.05 -1.46
N ASN A 162 21.61 -5.38 -1.54
CA ASN A 162 22.59 -6.26 -0.94
C ASN A 162 23.98 -6.08 -1.57
N ILE A 163 24.04 -6.02 -2.91
CA ILE A 163 25.30 -5.75 -3.64
C ILE A 163 25.84 -4.39 -3.23
N LEU A 164 25.00 -3.34 -3.25
CA LEU A 164 25.41 -2.00 -2.87
C LEU A 164 25.92 -2.01 -1.42
N ARG A 165 25.15 -2.52 -0.47
CA ARG A 165 25.57 -2.63 0.94
C ARG A 165 26.96 -3.26 1.12
N ASP A 166 27.25 -4.36 0.43
CA ASP A 166 28.56 -5.03 0.50
C ASP A 166 29.72 -4.12 0.04
N GLN A 167 29.45 -3.14 -0.83
CA GLN A 167 30.43 -2.16 -1.31
C GLN A 167 30.60 -0.95 -0.40
N LEU A 168 29.76 -0.80 0.64
CA LEU A 168 29.82 0.33 1.54
C LEU A 168 30.84 0.08 2.65
N PRO A 169 31.65 1.09 3.02
CA PRO A 169 32.46 0.98 4.22
C PRO A 169 31.50 0.79 5.40
N ILE A 170 31.65 -0.35 6.09
CA ILE A 170 30.86 -0.74 7.27
C ILE A 170 30.76 0.46 8.23
N GLY A 171 29.52 0.90 8.48
CA GLY A 171 29.19 1.88 9.52
C GLY A 171 28.97 3.34 9.10
N GLU A 172 29.05 3.71 7.82
CA GLU A 172 29.10 5.15 7.44
C GLU A 172 27.91 5.71 6.65
N LEU A 173 26.88 4.90 6.36
CA LEU A 173 25.64 5.42 5.79
C LEU A 173 24.52 5.37 6.84
N PRO A 174 24.11 6.53 7.40
CA PRO A 174 22.98 6.61 8.32
C PRO A 174 21.71 5.95 7.76
N THR A 175 21.56 5.96 6.43
CA THR A 175 20.45 5.35 5.70
C THR A 175 20.43 3.82 5.74
N LEU A 176 21.55 3.14 5.99
CA LEU A 176 21.66 1.67 6.06
C LEU A 176 22.05 1.16 7.45
N ARG A 177 21.70 1.90 8.50
CA ARG A 177 21.91 1.45 9.87
C ARG A 177 21.18 0.13 10.12
N GLU A 178 21.93 -0.88 10.57
CA GLU A 178 21.40 -2.21 10.87
C GLU A 178 21.01 -2.36 12.36
N ASP A 179 21.66 -1.62 13.26
CA ASP A 179 21.30 -1.65 14.68
C ASP A 179 20.10 -0.74 14.96
N ILE A 180 18.98 -1.39 15.28
CA ILE A 180 17.72 -0.75 15.67
C ILE A 180 17.92 0.15 16.90
N LYS A 181 18.87 -0.20 17.77
CA LYS A 181 19.15 0.54 19.01
C LYS A 181 19.87 1.86 18.77
N GLU A 182 20.57 2.00 17.64
CA GLU A 182 21.31 3.21 17.31
C GLU A 182 20.41 4.32 16.73
N GLY A 183 19.18 3.99 16.30
CA GLY A 183 18.15 4.94 15.88
C GLY A 183 17.27 4.42 14.74
N PRO A 184 16.61 5.31 13.97
CA PRO A 184 15.60 4.91 13.01
C PRO A 184 16.20 4.08 11.86
N ILE A 185 15.51 3.01 11.50
CA ILE A 185 15.84 2.15 10.36
C ILE A 185 14.80 2.36 9.27
N CYS A 186 15.22 2.56 8.02
CA CYS A 186 14.26 2.67 6.93
C CYS A 186 13.70 1.30 6.50
N TRP A 187 12.51 1.30 5.90
CA TRP A 187 11.80 0.10 5.49
C TRP A 187 12.67 -0.90 4.72
N GLY A 188 13.31 -0.46 3.62
CA GLY A 188 14.07 -1.37 2.75
C GLY A 188 15.30 -1.98 3.46
N VAL A 189 15.87 -1.28 4.45
CA VAL A 189 16.94 -1.84 5.29
C VAL A 189 16.40 -2.93 6.20
N LEU A 190 15.21 -2.72 6.75
CA LEU A 190 14.59 -3.72 7.60
C LEU A 190 14.24 -5.00 6.81
N GLU A 191 13.78 -4.86 5.57
CA GLU A 191 13.58 -6.00 4.65
C GLU A 191 14.90 -6.71 4.32
N LEU A 192 15.96 -5.95 4.01
CA LEU A 192 17.30 -6.50 3.78
C LEU A 192 17.83 -7.24 5.00
N LEU A 193 17.63 -6.68 6.20
CA LEU A 193 17.99 -7.33 7.45
C LEU A 193 17.17 -8.62 7.65
N TYR A 194 15.87 -8.64 7.30
CA TYR A 194 15.02 -9.84 7.37
C TYR A 194 15.41 -10.92 6.36
N THR A 195 16.11 -10.56 5.30
CA THR A 195 16.48 -11.45 4.20
C THR A 195 17.99 -11.73 4.11
N GLN A 196 18.79 -11.30 5.09
CA GLN A 196 20.26 -11.37 5.06
C GLN A 196 20.86 -12.78 4.93
N ARG A 197 20.10 -13.85 5.23
CA ARG A 197 20.54 -15.25 5.09
C ARG A 197 20.28 -15.83 3.70
N LEU A 198 19.58 -15.08 2.84
CA LEU A 198 19.22 -15.51 1.50
C LEU A 198 20.24 -15.00 0.49
N ASP A 199 20.52 -15.81 -0.53
CA ASP A 199 21.25 -15.34 -1.71
C ASP A 199 20.28 -14.59 -2.65
N LEU A 200 19.94 -13.35 -2.24
CA LEU A 200 19.02 -12.47 -2.96
C LEU A 200 19.42 -12.26 -4.43
N VAL A 201 20.73 -12.30 -4.72
CA VAL A 201 21.25 -12.13 -6.07
C VAL A 201 20.89 -13.33 -6.94
N GLN A 202 21.13 -14.55 -6.45
CA GLN A 202 20.77 -15.77 -7.17
C GLN A 202 19.25 -15.95 -7.25
N MET A 203 18.52 -15.64 -6.18
CA MET A 203 17.05 -15.70 -6.16
C MET A 203 16.44 -14.78 -7.21
N ALA A 204 16.92 -13.53 -7.32
CA ALA A 204 16.51 -12.63 -8.39
C ALA A 204 16.82 -13.23 -9.77
N LYS A 205 18.04 -13.74 -9.99
CA LYS A 205 18.40 -14.38 -11.27
C LYS A 205 17.48 -15.55 -11.65
N LYS A 206 17.11 -16.41 -10.69
CA LYS A 206 16.16 -17.52 -10.89
C LYS A 206 14.79 -16.98 -11.36
N VAL A 207 14.20 -16.08 -10.57
CA VAL A 207 12.85 -15.56 -10.82
C VAL A 207 12.74 -14.79 -12.15
N TRP A 208 13.80 -14.07 -12.53
CA TRP A 208 13.86 -13.34 -13.81
C TRP A 208 14.09 -14.23 -15.03
N LYS A 209 14.66 -15.43 -14.84
CA LYS A 209 14.72 -16.47 -15.88
C LYS A 209 13.43 -17.29 -16.01
N GLY A 210 12.45 -17.04 -15.14
CA GLY A 210 11.21 -17.82 -15.07
C GLY A 210 11.31 -19.07 -14.20
N ASP A 211 12.43 -19.27 -13.48
CA ASP A 211 12.57 -20.37 -12.53
C ASP A 211 11.77 -20.09 -11.25
N HIS A 212 11.31 -21.16 -10.59
CA HIS A 212 10.63 -21.07 -9.30
C HIS A 212 11.64 -21.05 -8.14
N LEU A 213 11.34 -20.27 -7.10
CA LEU A 213 12.03 -20.36 -5.81
C LEU A 213 11.60 -21.63 -5.10
N SER A 214 12.46 -22.16 -4.22
CA SER A 214 12.03 -23.19 -3.29
C SER A 214 10.94 -22.65 -2.36
N GLU A 215 10.10 -23.54 -1.82
CA GLU A 215 9.03 -23.16 -0.92
C GLU A 215 9.55 -22.41 0.32
N ASP A 216 10.69 -22.84 0.86
CA ASP A 216 11.34 -22.20 2.01
C ASP A 216 11.89 -20.79 1.69
N GLU A 217 12.56 -20.64 0.53
CA GLU A 217 13.01 -19.33 0.03
C GLU A 217 11.82 -18.38 -0.15
N ASN A 218 10.74 -18.86 -0.79
CA ASN A 218 9.53 -18.07 -1.04
C ASN A 218 8.79 -17.70 0.26
N ARG A 219 8.65 -18.64 1.19
CA ARG A 219 8.04 -18.41 2.50
C ARG A 219 8.85 -17.39 3.30
N THR A 220 10.17 -17.52 3.34
CA THR A 220 11.06 -16.63 4.09
C THR A 220 10.97 -15.19 3.57
N ILE A 221 11.05 -14.99 2.26
CA ILE A 221 10.97 -13.63 1.71
C ILE A 221 9.56 -13.03 1.83
N ALA A 222 8.53 -13.83 1.60
CA ALA A 222 7.15 -13.36 1.78
C ALA A 222 6.88 -12.95 3.23
N GLU A 223 7.37 -13.72 4.20
CA GLU A 223 7.26 -13.41 5.64
C GLU A 223 8.02 -12.13 5.98
N ALA A 224 9.26 -11.97 5.52
CA ALA A 224 10.05 -10.76 5.72
C ALA A 224 9.32 -9.50 5.25
N ILE A 225 8.84 -9.50 4.00
CA ILE A 225 8.13 -8.35 3.41
C ILE A 225 6.83 -8.08 4.15
N ALA A 226 6.05 -9.11 4.48
CA ALA A 226 4.81 -8.97 5.22
C ALA A 226 5.04 -8.44 6.64
N ARG A 227 6.11 -8.87 7.30
CA ARG A 227 6.49 -8.41 8.64
C ARG A 227 6.85 -6.93 8.63
N VAL A 228 7.62 -6.46 7.65
CA VAL A 228 7.96 -5.03 7.54
C VAL A 228 6.73 -4.18 7.26
N LYS A 229 5.83 -4.64 6.37
CA LYS A 229 4.54 -3.98 6.13
C LYS A 229 3.70 -3.88 7.40
N LEU A 230 3.65 -4.96 8.18
CA LEU A 230 2.97 -4.97 9.47
C LEU A 230 3.60 -3.97 10.45
N LEU A 231 4.91 -4.00 10.63
CA LEU A 231 5.63 -3.07 11.52
C LEU A 231 5.41 -1.62 11.12
N ALA A 232 5.49 -1.29 9.82
CA ALA A 232 5.19 0.05 9.33
C ALA A 232 3.75 0.48 9.64
N LYS A 233 2.79 -0.44 9.53
CA LYS A 233 1.38 -0.19 9.87
C LYS A 233 1.20 0.05 11.37
N LEU A 234 1.79 -0.79 12.22
CA LEU A 234 1.75 -0.64 13.68
C LEU A 234 2.39 0.68 14.11
N GLN A 235 3.55 1.03 13.54
CA GLN A 235 4.21 2.31 13.80
C GLN A 235 3.34 3.49 13.36
N GLY A 236 2.65 3.39 12.23
CA GLY A 236 1.70 4.40 11.78
C GLY A 236 0.58 4.66 12.78
N TRP A 237 0.11 3.63 13.47
CA TRP A 237 -0.89 3.77 14.53
C TRP A 237 -0.30 4.39 15.80
N ILE A 238 0.88 3.93 16.21
CA ILE A 238 1.61 4.50 17.35
C ILE A 238 1.84 6.02 17.15
N ASN A 239 2.18 6.43 15.92
CA ASN A 239 2.51 7.82 15.59
C ASN A 239 1.30 8.73 15.30
N GLN A 240 0.14 8.19 14.94
CA GLN A 240 -1.04 9.03 14.61
C GLN A 240 -1.59 9.80 15.82
N GLU A 241 -1.20 9.42 17.04
CA GLU A 241 -1.61 10.07 18.28
C GLU A 241 -0.63 11.16 18.72
N ASN A 242 -0.63 12.27 17.96
CA ASN A 242 0.20 13.46 18.15
C ASN A 242 -0.07 14.28 19.44
N SER A 243 -0.56 13.69 20.54
CA SER A 243 -0.75 14.47 21.78
C SER A 243 -0.42 13.78 23.09
N SER A 244 -0.22 12.45 23.11
CA SER A 244 0.37 11.80 24.29
C SER A 244 0.79 10.38 23.95
N LEU A 245 2.11 10.13 23.90
CA LEU A 245 2.71 8.77 23.88
C LEU A 245 2.18 7.85 25.00
N SER A 246 1.44 8.38 25.98
CA SER A 246 0.74 7.62 27.03
C SER A 246 -0.46 6.80 26.55
N GLY A 247 -0.78 6.80 25.24
CA GLY A 247 -1.92 6.05 24.73
C GLY A 247 -1.72 4.53 24.77
N TYR A 248 -0.51 4.05 24.50
CA TYR A 248 -0.26 2.62 24.36
C TYR A 248 0.23 1.99 25.67
N THR A 249 -0.29 0.81 25.98
CA THR A 249 0.20 0.05 27.13
C THR A 249 1.65 -0.40 26.91
N LYS A 250 2.40 -0.49 28.01
CA LYS A 250 3.77 -1.03 27.98
C LYS A 250 3.82 -2.43 27.35
N VAL A 251 2.81 -3.26 27.63
CA VAL A 251 2.70 -4.62 27.10
C VAL A 251 2.61 -4.62 25.57
N PHE A 252 1.81 -3.72 24.99
CA PHE A 252 1.71 -3.62 23.54
C PHE A 252 3.03 -3.18 22.90
N LEU A 253 3.73 -2.21 23.50
CA LEU A 253 5.06 -1.79 23.01
C LEU A 253 6.09 -2.92 23.09
N GLU A 254 6.05 -3.72 24.15
CA GLU A 254 6.89 -4.92 24.28
C GLU A 254 6.57 -5.97 23.19
N LEU A 255 5.31 -6.14 22.80
CA LEU A 255 4.92 -7.02 21.68
C LEU A 255 5.44 -6.49 20.34
N HIS A 256 5.32 -5.18 20.10
CA HIS A 256 5.86 -4.53 18.91
C HIS A 256 7.38 -4.72 18.82
N ASP A 257 8.10 -4.45 19.90
CA ASP A 257 9.55 -4.56 19.95
C ASP A 257 10.01 -6.02 19.80
N LYS A 258 9.27 -6.98 20.38
CA LYS A 258 9.52 -8.40 20.16
C LYS A 258 9.34 -8.79 18.70
N LEU A 259 8.27 -8.36 18.03
CA LEU A 259 8.07 -8.61 16.59
C LEU A 259 9.23 -8.06 15.74
N LEU A 260 9.71 -6.86 16.08
CA LEU A 260 10.81 -6.19 15.40
C LEU A 260 12.14 -6.94 15.59
N GLN A 261 12.43 -7.40 16.82
CA GLN A 261 13.72 -8.00 17.20
C GLN A 261 13.82 -9.51 16.95
N GLU A 262 12.70 -10.21 16.76
CA GLU A 262 12.69 -11.66 16.58
C GLU A 262 13.48 -12.14 15.36
N ASP A 263 13.99 -13.38 15.50
CA ASP A 263 14.77 -14.09 14.49
C ASP A 263 14.02 -14.23 13.15
N LYS A 264 14.79 -14.54 12.10
CA LYS A 264 14.42 -14.33 10.71
C LYS A 264 14.71 -15.60 9.87
N PRO A 265 13.69 -16.28 9.30
CA PRO A 265 12.27 -16.17 9.67
C PRO A 265 12.05 -16.55 11.14
N MET A 266 10.91 -16.17 11.71
CA MET A 266 10.60 -16.50 13.10
C MET A 266 10.55 -18.03 13.24
N LYS A 267 11.28 -18.60 14.21
CA LYS A 267 11.24 -20.04 14.45
C LYS A 267 9.91 -20.43 15.08
N GLU A 268 9.41 -21.62 14.76
CA GLU A 268 8.15 -22.16 15.30
C GLU A 268 8.05 -22.03 16.84
N ARG A 269 9.10 -22.43 17.57
CA ARG A 269 9.09 -22.30 19.04
C ARG A 269 8.88 -20.86 19.50
N ASN A 270 9.54 -19.90 18.85
CA ASN A 270 9.44 -18.48 19.19
C ASN A 270 8.08 -17.92 18.77
N SER A 271 7.52 -18.34 17.63
CA SER A 271 6.21 -17.89 17.17
C SER A 271 5.08 -18.36 18.08
N LEU A 272 5.18 -19.57 18.63
CA LEU A 272 4.23 -20.10 19.61
C LEU A 272 4.31 -19.36 20.95
N GLU A 273 5.51 -19.04 21.43
CA GLU A 273 5.68 -18.24 22.65
C GLU A 273 5.16 -16.81 22.44
N PHE A 274 5.50 -16.20 21.32
CA PHE A 274 5.05 -14.86 20.98
C PHE A 274 3.54 -14.77 20.79
N LEU A 275 2.93 -15.78 20.18
CA LEU A 275 1.48 -15.93 20.08
C LEU A 275 0.82 -15.92 21.46
N ARG A 276 1.38 -16.63 22.45
CA ARG A 276 0.80 -16.65 23.81
C ARG A 276 0.76 -15.26 24.42
N SER A 277 1.85 -14.48 24.30
CA SER A 277 1.89 -13.09 24.76
C SER A 277 0.86 -12.22 24.03
N CYS A 278 0.70 -12.42 22.72
CA CYS A 278 -0.33 -11.72 21.95
C CYS A 278 -1.75 -12.08 22.42
N LEU A 279 -2.03 -13.35 22.68
CA LEU A 279 -3.34 -13.81 23.13
C LEU A 279 -3.66 -13.33 24.55
N GLU A 280 -2.69 -13.39 25.47
CA GLU A 280 -2.83 -12.85 26.82
C GLU A 280 -3.20 -11.37 26.81
N HIS A 281 -2.52 -10.59 25.98
CA HIS A 281 -2.81 -9.18 25.82
C HIS A 281 -4.17 -8.92 25.15
N ALA A 282 -4.47 -9.60 24.03
CA ALA A 282 -5.69 -9.35 23.25
C ALA A 282 -6.99 -9.87 23.90
N THR A 283 -6.90 -10.84 24.82
CA THR A 283 -8.06 -11.40 25.53
C THR A 283 -8.32 -10.74 26.89
N ASN A 284 -7.42 -9.88 27.35
CA ASN A 284 -7.63 -9.08 28.54
C ASN A 284 -8.69 -8.00 28.28
N ILE A 285 -9.74 -7.98 29.10
CA ILE A 285 -10.88 -7.07 28.95
C ILE A 285 -10.51 -5.60 29.12
N ASP A 286 -9.42 -5.32 29.85
CA ASP A 286 -8.92 -3.97 30.09
C ASP A 286 -8.03 -3.46 28.94
N THR A 287 -7.67 -4.33 27.98
CA THR A 287 -6.85 -3.93 26.83
C THR A 287 -7.65 -2.99 25.91
N PRO A 288 -7.10 -1.80 25.57
CA PRO A 288 -7.76 -0.88 24.65
C PRO A 288 -8.13 -1.55 23.32
N LYS A 289 -9.34 -1.32 22.81
CA LYS A 289 -9.82 -1.93 21.54
C LYS A 289 -8.85 -1.76 20.36
N ARG A 290 -8.14 -0.61 20.30
CA ARG A 290 -7.13 -0.34 19.28
C ARG A 290 -5.91 -1.27 19.38
N GLU A 291 -5.48 -1.60 20.60
CA GLU A 291 -4.38 -2.53 20.85
C GLU A 291 -4.81 -3.95 20.53
N VAL A 292 -6.03 -4.35 20.95
CA VAL A 292 -6.61 -5.64 20.54
C VAL A 292 -6.62 -5.75 19.01
N SER A 293 -7.04 -4.70 18.30
CA SER A 293 -7.02 -4.66 16.84
C SER A 293 -5.61 -4.88 16.31
N ALA A 294 -4.63 -4.12 16.81
CA ALA A 294 -3.22 -4.21 16.40
C ALA A 294 -2.62 -5.60 16.65
N THR A 295 -2.92 -6.19 17.79
CA THR A 295 -2.50 -7.54 18.14
C THR A 295 -3.18 -8.59 17.25
N CYS A 296 -4.43 -8.41 16.82
CA CYS A 296 -5.05 -9.28 15.81
C CYS A 296 -4.25 -9.29 14.49
N TRP A 297 -3.70 -8.15 14.05
CA TRP A 297 -2.83 -8.09 12.87
C TRP A 297 -1.55 -8.90 13.06
N ILE A 298 -0.93 -8.83 14.25
CA ILE A 298 0.24 -9.65 14.61
C ILE A 298 -0.14 -11.14 14.59
N ILE A 299 -1.21 -11.54 15.28
CA ILE A 299 -1.67 -12.94 15.33
C ILE A 299 -1.95 -13.48 13.93
N LYS A 300 -2.54 -12.66 13.05
CA LYS A 300 -2.81 -13.07 11.67
C LYS A 300 -1.54 -13.20 10.83
N HIS A 301 -0.56 -12.32 11.01
CA HIS A 301 0.76 -12.48 10.41
C HIS A 301 1.34 -13.83 10.84
N LEU A 302 1.35 -14.12 12.14
CA LEU A 302 1.84 -15.38 12.65
C LEU A 302 1.07 -16.57 12.05
N LYS A 303 -0.27 -16.59 12.10
CA LYS A 303 -1.12 -17.63 11.48
C LYS A 303 -0.82 -17.86 9.99
N THR A 304 -0.51 -16.80 9.26
CA THR A 304 -0.24 -16.89 7.81
C THR A 304 1.05 -17.66 7.53
N TYR A 305 2.07 -17.47 8.37
CA TYR A 305 3.40 -18.06 8.18
C TYR A 305 3.70 -19.22 9.11
N HIS A 306 2.80 -19.56 10.04
CA HIS A 306 2.90 -20.64 11.02
C HIS A 306 1.54 -21.34 11.13
N PRO A 307 1.22 -22.28 10.24
CA PRO A 307 -0.11 -22.92 10.20
C PRO A 307 -0.48 -23.61 11.53
N GLU A 308 0.49 -24.09 12.30
CA GLU A 308 0.33 -24.66 13.64
C GLU A 308 -0.41 -23.74 14.62
N ILE A 309 -0.35 -22.43 14.41
CA ILE A 309 -1.03 -21.42 15.24
C ILE A 309 -2.55 -21.52 15.14
N GLN A 310 -3.08 -22.02 14.02
CA GLN A 310 -4.52 -22.16 13.82
C GLN A 310 -5.14 -23.07 14.89
N GLU A 311 -4.47 -24.17 15.26
CA GLU A 311 -4.98 -25.13 16.25
C GLU A 311 -5.06 -24.51 17.66
N ILE A 312 -4.14 -23.61 18.00
CA ILE A 312 -4.10 -22.93 19.30
C ILE A 312 -5.09 -21.77 19.34
N LEU A 313 -5.23 -21.04 18.23
CA LEU A 313 -6.07 -19.85 18.14
C LEU A 313 -7.56 -20.20 18.27
N GLN A 314 -8.01 -21.31 17.67
CA GLN A 314 -9.45 -21.66 17.63
C GLN A 314 -10.08 -21.82 19.03
N PRO A 315 -9.52 -22.60 19.98
CA PRO A 315 -10.05 -22.70 21.33
C PRO A 315 -10.11 -21.38 22.10
N VAL A 316 -9.25 -20.40 21.75
CA VAL A 316 -9.24 -19.09 22.41
C VAL A 316 -10.33 -18.19 21.83
N LEU A 317 -10.49 -18.18 20.49
CA LEU A 317 -11.59 -17.47 19.83
C LEU A 317 -12.95 -17.94 20.36
N LEU A 318 -13.15 -19.24 20.57
CA LEU A 318 -14.40 -19.78 21.12
C LEU A 318 -14.66 -19.36 22.59
N ARG A 319 -13.60 -19.14 23.38
CA ARG A 319 -13.72 -18.79 24.81
C ARG A 319 -13.89 -17.30 25.06
N HIS A 320 -13.32 -16.45 24.21
CA HIS A 320 -13.27 -15.01 24.42
C HIS A 320 -14.05 -14.27 23.34
N LYS A 321 -15.38 -14.15 23.51
CA LYS A 321 -16.30 -13.57 22.52
C LYS A 321 -15.88 -12.17 22.05
N HIS A 322 -15.48 -11.28 22.96
CA HIS A 322 -15.05 -9.92 22.60
C HIS A 322 -13.83 -9.94 21.65
N PHE A 323 -12.87 -10.84 21.90
CA PHE A 323 -11.69 -11.03 21.06
C PHE A 323 -12.07 -11.68 19.73
N GLN A 324 -12.98 -12.67 19.73
CA GLN A 324 -13.50 -13.30 18.53
C GLN A 324 -14.14 -12.30 17.55
N ASP A 325 -14.98 -11.42 18.07
CA ASP A 325 -15.68 -10.41 17.28
C ASP A 325 -14.68 -9.45 16.64
N GLN A 326 -13.70 -8.97 17.41
CA GLN A 326 -12.65 -8.09 16.91
C GLN A 326 -11.73 -8.81 15.91
N TYR A 327 -11.28 -10.02 16.20
CA TYR A 327 -10.43 -10.82 15.33
C TYR A 327 -11.13 -11.10 13.98
N SER A 328 -12.42 -11.47 14.02
CA SER A 328 -13.22 -11.74 12.82
C SER A 328 -13.40 -10.51 11.95
N LYS A 329 -13.54 -9.33 12.58
CA LYS A 329 -13.61 -8.03 11.90
C LYS A 329 -12.30 -7.69 11.19
N GLU A 330 -11.17 -7.78 11.89
CA GLU A 330 -9.85 -7.50 11.32
C GLU A 330 -9.46 -8.53 10.24
N GLU A 331 -9.76 -9.81 10.46
CA GLU A 331 -9.51 -10.87 9.47
C GLU A 331 -10.26 -10.58 8.17
N PHE A 332 -11.51 -10.13 8.30
CA PHE A 332 -12.35 -9.73 7.18
C PHE A 332 -11.86 -8.44 6.51
N GLN A 333 -11.41 -7.43 7.27
CA GLN A 333 -10.85 -6.21 6.70
C GLN A 333 -9.65 -6.49 5.79
N ILE A 334 -8.72 -7.34 6.22
CA ILE A 334 -7.57 -7.73 5.39
C ILE A 334 -8.01 -8.46 4.12
N TYR A 335 -9.02 -9.31 4.25
CA TYR A 335 -9.57 -10.02 3.11
C TYR A 335 -10.16 -9.06 2.08
N MET A 336 -10.85 -8.02 2.55
CA MET A 336 -11.36 -6.91 1.74
C MET A 336 -10.24 -6.10 1.09
N GLU A 337 -9.20 -5.72 1.84
CA GLU A 337 -8.04 -5.01 1.29
C GLU A 337 -7.38 -5.82 0.17
N ARG A 338 -7.18 -7.14 0.36
CA ARG A 338 -6.65 -8.03 -0.69
C ARG A 338 -7.56 -8.13 -1.89
N PHE A 339 -8.87 -8.26 -1.67
CA PHE A 339 -9.85 -8.30 -2.76
C PHE A 339 -9.85 -6.99 -3.56
N LEU A 340 -9.76 -5.84 -2.90
CA LEU A 340 -9.72 -4.54 -3.57
C LEU A 340 -8.43 -4.33 -4.36
N LEU A 341 -7.29 -4.78 -3.83
CA LEU A 341 -5.99 -4.70 -4.50
C LEU A 341 -5.88 -5.66 -5.69
N ASN A 342 -6.44 -6.87 -5.58
CA ASN A 342 -6.28 -7.91 -6.60
C ASN A 342 -7.48 -8.03 -7.56
N GLY A 343 -8.66 -7.57 -7.14
CA GLY A 343 -9.94 -7.95 -7.73
C GLY A 343 -10.28 -7.31 -9.07
N ASN A 344 -9.39 -6.47 -9.62
CA ASN A 344 -9.61 -5.68 -10.83
C ASN A 344 -11.07 -5.19 -10.91
N LEU A 345 -11.41 -4.27 -10.00
CA LEU A 345 -12.72 -3.61 -10.00
C LEU A 345 -12.80 -2.50 -11.05
N ASP A 346 -11.79 -2.34 -11.90
CA ASP A 346 -11.75 -1.33 -12.96
C ASP A 346 -12.82 -1.60 -14.02
N SER A 347 -13.24 -2.87 -14.18
CA SER A 347 -14.40 -3.25 -14.99
C SER A 347 -15.73 -2.72 -14.43
N TYR A 348 -15.77 -2.28 -13.16
CA TYR A 348 -16.98 -1.80 -12.47
C TYR A 348 -16.66 -0.53 -11.65
N PRO A 349 -16.25 0.58 -12.29
CA PRO A 349 -15.66 1.72 -11.61
C PRO A 349 -16.59 2.35 -10.57
N LEU A 350 -17.91 2.35 -10.82
CA LEU A 350 -18.89 2.88 -9.86
C LEU A 350 -18.98 2.02 -8.59
N ILE A 351 -19.02 0.70 -8.76
CA ILE A 351 -19.06 -0.26 -7.65
C ILE A 351 -17.72 -0.22 -6.91
N GLY A 352 -16.60 -0.29 -7.63
CA GLY A 352 -15.25 -0.20 -7.05
C GLY A 352 -15.03 1.08 -6.26
N HIS A 353 -15.43 2.22 -6.80
CA HIS A 353 -15.33 3.52 -6.13
C HIS A 353 -16.10 3.53 -4.80
N HIS A 354 -17.37 3.10 -4.79
CA HIS A 354 -18.14 3.07 -3.54
C HIS A 354 -17.66 1.99 -2.56
N PHE A 355 -17.22 0.85 -3.08
CA PHE A 355 -16.75 -0.27 -2.27
C PHE A 355 -15.37 0.00 -1.65
N SER A 356 -14.55 0.87 -2.25
CA SER A 356 -13.26 1.30 -1.68
C SER A 356 -13.38 1.94 -0.29
N SER A 357 -14.55 2.52 0.03
CA SER A 357 -14.83 3.08 1.36
C SER A 357 -14.80 2.02 2.47
N PHE A 358 -14.95 0.75 2.12
CA PHE A 358 -14.94 -0.37 3.07
C PHE A 358 -13.53 -0.88 3.41
N THR A 359 -12.47 -0.26 2.86
CA THR A 359 -11.08 -0.49 3.31
C THR A 359 -10.85 -0.07 4.76
N ASN A 360 -11.63 0.87 5.27
CA ASN A 360 -11.57 1.31 6.66
C ASN A 360 -12.95 1.13 7.33
N LEU A 361 -13.18 -0.05 7.90
CA LEU A 361 -14.45 -0.42 8.52
C LEU A 361 -14.87 0.52 9.66
N SER A 362 -13.94 1.23 10.29
CA SER A 362 -14.28 2.21 11.34
C SER A 362 -15.00 3.46 10.82
N LYS A 363 -14.92 3.73 9.51
CA LYS A 363 -15.53 4.90 8.86
C LYS A 363 -16.77 4.54 8.03
N VAL A 364 -17.14 3.26 8.00
CA VAL A 364 -18.28 2.78 7.23
C VAL A 364 -19.57 3.15 7.93
N SER A 365 -20.50 3.74 7.18
CA SER A 365 -21.84 4.10 7.62
C SER A 365 -22.89 3.42 6.74
N LEU A 366 -24.16 3.43 7.18
CA LEU A 366 -25.29 2.93 6.38
C LEU A 366 -25.32 3.54 4.96
N LYS A 367 -24.98 4.83 4.83
CA LYS A 367 -24.92 5.52 3.53
C LYS A 367 -23.92 4.88 2.55
N ASN A 368 -22.86 4.25 3.04
CA ASN A 368 -21.92 3.52 2.19
C ASN A 368 -22.56 2.26 1.60
N PHE A 369 -23.37 1.54 2.39
CA PHE A 369 -24.13 0.39 1.91
C PHE A 369 -25.14 0.80 0.84
N GLU A 370 -25.90 1.87 1.10
CA GLU A 370 -26.88 2.41 0.16
C GLU A 370 -26.26 2.73 -1.19
N LYS A 371 -25.09 3.39 -1.19
CA LYS A 371 -24.34 3.72 -2.42
C LYS A 371 -23.92 2.48 -3.20
N VAL A 372 -23.37 1.45 -2.55
CA VAL A 372 -22.95 0.22 -3.23
C VAL A 372 -24.15 -0.54 -3.79
N ILE A 373 -25.22 -0.67 -3.01
CA ILE A 373 -26.47 -1.32 -3.44
C ILE A 373 -27.10 -0.57 -4.62
N HIS A 374 -27.12 0.77 -4.56
CA HIS A 374 -27.56 1.60 -5.67
C HIS A 374 -26.71 1.37 -6.92
N ALA A 375 -25.38 1.34 -6.79
CA ALA A 375 -24.48 1.09 -7.92
C ALA A 375 -24.73 -0.27 -8.60
N PHE A 376 -24.99 -1.33 -7.83
CA PHE A 376 -25.37 -2.61 -8.42
C PHE A 376 -26.68 -2.54 -9.19
N LYS A 377 -27.68 -1.84 -8.65
CA LYS A 377 -28.99 -1.70 -9.32
C LYS A 377 -28.88 -0.94 -10.63
N VAL A 378 -28.08 0.12 -10.66
CA VAL A 378 -27.75 0.86 -11.89
C VAL A 378 -27.08 -0.09 -12.89
N GLN A 379 -26.04 -0.82 -12.47
CA GLN A 379 -25.28 -1.71 -13.35
C GLN A 379 -26.14 -2.84 -13.93
N GLU A 380 -27.08 -3.39 -13.17
CA GLU A 380 -27.99 -4.45 -13.65
C GLU A 380 -28.92 -3.99 -14.77
N ASN A 381 -29.23 -2.70 -14.86
CA ASN A 381 -30.07 -2.16 -15.92
C ASN A 381 -29.28 -1.92 -17.22
N VAL A 382 -27.96 -1.70 -17.13
CA VAL A 382 -27.11 -1.30 -18.27
C VAL A 382 -26.49 -2.51 -18.99
N ASN A 383 -26.26 -3.62 -18.29
CA ASN A 383 -25.43 -4.70 -18.83
C ASN A 383 -26.12 -5.55 -19.92
N ASN A 384 -25.64 -5.36 -21.16
CA ASN A 384 -25.83 -6.26 -22.30
C ASN A 384 -25.02 -7.57 -22.13
N MET A 385 -25.56 -8.69 -22.62
CA MET A 385 -25.31 -10.07 -22.18
C MET A 385 -23.87 -10.66 -22.17
N ARG A 386 -22.80 -9.96 -22.60
CA ARG A 386 -21.49 -10.61 -22.81
C ARG A 386 -20.51 -10.63 -21.63
N GLU A 387 -20.68 -9.80 -20.60
CA GLU A 387 -19.80 -9.81 -19.39
C GLU A 387 -20.46 -10.43 -18.15
N ILE A 388 -21.53 -11.20 -18.34
CA ILE A 388 -22.42 -11.70 -17.28
C ILE A 388 -21.69 -12.50 -16.19
N TYR A 389 -20.71 -13.35 -16.55
CA TYR A 389 -20.14 -14.31 -15.60
C TYR A 389 -19.20 -13.67 -14.58
N ASP A 390 -18.19 -12.90 -15.01
CA ASP A 390 -17.26 -12.21 -14.11
C ASP A 390 -18.01 -11.20 -13.22
N TYR A 391 -19.00 -10.51 -13.80
CA TYR A 391 -19.88 -9.61 -13.05
C TYR A 391 -20.62 -10.35 -11.92
N HIS A 392 -21.25 -11.48 -12.21
CA HIS A 392 -22.03 -12.20 -11.20
C HIS A 392 -21.17 -12.79 -10.09
N LEU A 393 -19.95 -13.24 -10.40
CA LEU A 393 -19.00 -13.74 -9.39
C LEU A 393 -18.60 -12.60 -8.45
N LYS A 394 -18.14 -11.46 -9.00
CA LYS A 394 -17.76 -10.27 -8.23
C LYS A 394 -18.94 -9.68 -7.46
N LYS A 395 -20.13 -9.62 -8.07
CA LYS A 395 -21.36 -9.19 -7.39
C LYS A 395 -21.66 -10.06 -6.19
N THR A 396 -21.67 -11.38 -6.36
CA THR A 396 -21.97 -12.32 -5.27
C THR A 396 -21.01 -12.12 -4.11
N PHE A 397 -19.72 -12.04 -4.43
CA PHE A 397 -18.67 -11.75 -3.47
C PHE A 397 -18.91 -10.44 -2.70
N ILE A 398 -19.15 -9.35 -3.41
CA ILE A 398 -19.33 -8.02 -2.81
C ILE A 398 -20.59 -8.01 -1.93
N LEU A 399 -21.70 -8.61 -2.37
CA LEU A 399 -22.92 -8.66 -1.58
C LEU A 399 -22.77 -9.51 -0.31
N GLN A 400 -22.08 -10.65 -0.38
CA GLN A 400 -21.71 -11.44 0.80
C GLN A 400 -20.83 -10.64 1.75
N SER A 401 -19.88 -9.90 1.20
CA SER A 401 -19.00 -9.01 1.95
C SER A 401 -19.78 -7.93 2.68
N LEU A 402 -20.72 -7.26 2.00
CA LEU A 402 -21.61 -6.28 2.63
C LEU A 402 -22.39 -6.92 3.79
N TYR A 403 -23.02 -8.08 3.59
CA TYR A 403 -23.76 -8.75 4.66
C TYR A 403 -22.89 -9.05 5.88
N ARG A 404 -21.65 -9.50 5.69
CA ARG A 404 -20.72 -9.71 6.81
C ARG A 404 -20.37 -8.41 7.54
N ILE A 405 -20.11 -7.32 6.80
CA ILE A 405 -19.80 -6.00 7.37
C ILE A 405 -20.99 -5.41 8.12
N SER A 406 -22.21 -5.72 7.68
CA SER A 406 -23.44 -5.17 8.24
C SER A 406 -23.61 -5.49 9.73
N SER A 407 -23.02 -6.59 10.21
CA SER A 407 -22.98 -6.94 11.64
C SER A 407 -22.19 -5.94 12.51
N TYR A 408 -21.36 -5.11 11.88
CA TYR A 408 -20.54 -4.10 12.54
C TYR A 408 -21.00 -2.66 12.26
N THR A 409 -22.11 -2.46 11.53
CA THR A 409 -22.62 -1.14 11.15
C THR A 409 -24.09 -1.00 11.52
N ASP A 410 -24.41 -0.03 12.37
CA ASP A 410 -25.77 0.20 12.84
C ASP A 410 -26.75 0.43 11.68
N GLY A 411 -27.87 -0.30 11.69
CA GLY A 411 -28.92 -0.22 10.67
C GLY A 411 -28.63 -0.93 9.35
N ALA A 412 -27.38 -1.34 9.09
CA ALA A 412 -26.98 -1.90 7.80
C ALA A 412 -27.61 -3.28 7.52
N SER A 413 -27.72 -4.15 8.52
CA SER A 413 -28.32 -5.48 8.33
C SER A 413 -29.80 -5.36 7.97
N GLN A 414 -30.54 -4.53 8.70
CA GLN A 414 -31.96 -4.29 8.42
C GLN A 414 -32.13 -3.71 7.01
N TYR A 415 -31.29 -2.75 6.63
CA TYR A 415 -31.29 -2.20 5.28
C TYR A 415 -31.06 -3.30 4.24
N LEU A 416 -29.98 -4.08 4.34
CA LEU A 416 -29.70 -5.14 3.36
C LEU A 416 -30.84 -6.16 3.29
N ASP A 417 -31.45 -6.52 4.41
CA ASP A 417 -32.60 -7.42 4.44
C ASP A 417 -33.82 -6.84 3.72
N THR A 418 -34.00 -5.52 3.64
CA THR A 418 -35.04 -4.92 2.79
C THR A 418 -34.71 -4.96 1.29
N GLN A 419 -33.43 -5.06 0.95
CA GLN A 419 -32.95 -4.96 -0.44
C GLN A 419 -32.68 -6.32 -1.08
N LEU A 420 -32.26 -7.33 -0.31
CA LEU A 420 -31.67 -8.57 -0.80
C LEU A 420 -32.43 -9.81 -0.29
N ILE A 421 -32.42 -10.88 -1.08
CA ILE A 421 -32.87 -12.24 -0.72
C ILE A 421 -31.70 -13.18 -0.93
N TRP A 422 -31.37 -13.98 0.07
CA TRP A 422 -30.46 -15.11 -0.09
C TRP A 422 -31.17 -16.27 -0.81
N LYS A 423 -30.63 -16.72 -1.94
CA LYS A 423 -31.09 -17.92 -2.66
C LYS A 423 -30.14 -19.06 -2.34
N GLU A 424 -30.51 -19.88 -1.35
CA GLU A 424 -29.66 -20.95 -0.82
C GLU A 424 -29.17 -21.93 -1.90
N ASN A 425 -30.08 -22.37 -2.78
CA ASN A 425 -29.76 -23.28 -3.89
C ASN A 425 -28.74 -22.73 -4.89
N GLU A 426 -28.62 -21.40 -4.98
CA GLU A 426 -27.73 -20.70 -5.92
C GLU A 426 -26.53 -20.07 -5.22
N GLN A 427 -26.47 -20.18 -3.88
CA GLN A 427 -25.46 -19.56 -3.01
C GLN A 427 -25.20 -18.08 -3.34
N ARG A 428 -26.25 -17.33 -3.71
CA ARG A 428 -26.13 -15.92 -4.10
C ARG A 428 -27.27 -15.05 -3.60
N PHE A 429 -26.98 -13.75 -3.54
CA PHE A 429 -27.98 -12.72 -3.25
C PHE A 429 -28.66 -12.23 -4.53
N ILE A 430 -29.99 -12.09 -4.47
CA ILE A 430 -30.81 -11.44 -5.50
C ILE A 430 -31.52 -10.22 -4.89
N PHE A 431 -31.86 -9.22 -5.71
CA PHE A 431 -32.61 -8.05 -5.23
C PHE A 431 -34.10 -8.39 -5.04
N LYS A 432 -34.69 -7.95 -3.91
CA LYS A 432 -36.10 -8.20 -3.53
C LYS A 432 -37.10 -7.61 -4.52
N LYS A 433 -36.83 -6.40 -5.01
CA LYS A 433 -37.61 -5.76 -6.06
C LYS A 433 -36.73 -5.68 -7.29
N ARG A 434 -37.17 -6.25 -8.41
CA ARG A 434 -36.73 -5.75 -9.72
C ARG A 434 -37.18 -4.30 -9.74
N PHE A 435 -36.24 -3.37 -9.96
CA PHE A 435 -36.63 -2.00 -10.23
C PHE A 435 -37.49 -2.07 -11.47
N SER A 436 -38.80 -1.83 -11.32
CA SER A 436 -39.53 -1.22 -12.41
C SER A 436 -38.79 0.10 -12.62
N PRO A 437 -38.22 0.36 -13.80
CA PRO A 437 -37.65 1.67 -14.07
C PRO A 437 -38.76 2.65 -13.71
N VAL A 438 -38.57 3.41 -12.64
CA VAL A 438 -39.52 4.47 -12.33
C VAL A 438 -39.19 5.51 -13.37
N ILE A 439 -39.96 5.43 -14.45
CA ILE A 439 -40.10 6.46 -15.46
C ILE A 439 -40.72 7.63 -14.70
N ASN A 440 -39.89 8.40 -13.99
CA ASN A 440 -40.29 9.66 -13.40
C ASN A 440 -40.59 10.60 -14.56
N ASN A 441 -41.84 10.62 -15.03
CA ASN A 441 -42.40 11.60 -15.97
C ASN A 441 -41.46 12.01 -17.13
N LEU A 442 -40.69 11.06 -17.66
CA LEU A 442 -40.14 11.23 -18.99
C LEU A 442 -41.36 11.19 -19.90
N GLN A 443 -41.60 12.25 -20.66
CA GLN A 443 -42.46 12.08 -21.84
C GLN A 443 -41.88 10.88 -22.60
N GLU A 444 -42.73 9.96 -23.04
CA GLU A 444 -42.36 8.62 -23.56
C GLU A 444 -41.34 8.62 -24.73
N ASP A 445 -40.85 9.80 -25.14
CA ASP A 445 -39.99 10.08 -26.29
C ASP A 445 -38.55 10.52 -25.94
N ASP A 446 -38.15 10.58 -24.66
CA ASP A 446 -36.78 10.99 -24.28
C ASP A 446 -35.75 9.87 -24.53
N VAL A 447 -35.38 9.71 -25.80
CA VAL A 447 -34.28 8.85 -26.28
C VAL A 447 -33.05 9.69 -26.64
N CYS A 448 -31.87 9.14 -26.41
CA CYS A 448 -30.63 9.72 -26.89
C CYS A 448 -30.65 9.75 -28.42
N ALA A 449 -30.69 10.93 -29.04
CA ALA A 449 -30.82 11.02 -30.50
C ALA A 449 -29.61 10.49 -31.30
N ILE A 450 -28.49 10.19 -30.62
CA ILE A 450 -27.29 9.60 -31.24
C ILE A 450 -27.43 8.08 -31.35
N CYS A 451 -27.67 7.37 -30.24
CA CYS A 451 -27.80 5.90 -30.24
C CYS A 451 -29.25 5.40 -30.38
N ARG A 452 -30.24 6.30 -30.23
CA ARG A 452 -31.69 6.00 -30.19
C ARG A 452 -32.12 5.08 -29.05
N GLU A 453 -31.33 4.98 -28.01
CA GLU A 453 -31.67 4.24 -26.79
C GLU A 453 -32.29 5.19 -25.75
N THR A 454 -33.21 4.67 -24.94
CA THR A 454 -33.78 5.39 -23.80
C THR A 454 -32.72 5.61 -22.73
N PHE A 455 -32.84 6.72 -21.99
CA PHE A 455 -31.99 6.95 -20.82
C PHE A 455 -32.38 6.02 -19.67
N PHE A 456 -31.39 5.40 -19.03
CA PHE A 456 -31.57 4.60 -17.83
C PHE A 456 -31.02 5.31 -16.60
N LEU A 457 -31.55 4.94 -15.44
CA LEU A 457 -31.07 5.45 -14.15
C LEU A 457 -29.59 5.12 -13.98
N GLY A 458 -28.78 6.15 -13.74
CA GLY A 458 -27.34 6.04 -13.57
C GLY A 458 -26.53 6.20 -14.85
N ASP A 459 -27.17 6.37 -16.01
CA ASP A 459 -26.48 6.83 -17.21
C ASP A 459 -25.86 8.21 -16.93
N GLY A 460 -24.60 8.37 -17.35
CA GLY A 460 -24.01 9.69 -17.51
C GLY A 460 -24.72 10.36 -18.68
N VAL A 461 -25.38 11.47 -18.44
CA VAL A 461 -26.14 12.22 -19.45
C VAL A 461 -25.61 13.64 -19.53
N VAL A 462 -25.41 14.07 -20.76
CA VAL A 462 -25.07 15.45 -21.08
C VAL A 462 -26.34 16.16 -21.53
N LYS A 463 -26.74 17.16 -20.77
CA LYS A 463 -27.87 18.05 -21.10
C LYS A 463 -27.31 19.33 -21.72
N LEU A 464 -27.70 19.61 -22.96
CA LEU A 464 -27.23 20.81 -23.65
C LEU A 464 -28.11 22.02 -23.30
N ASN A 465 -27.50 23.21 -23.19
CA ASN A 465 -28.17 24.50 -22.97
C ASN A 465 -28.87 25.07 -24.22
N CYS A 466 -29.33 24.20 -25.12
CA CYS A 466 -30.18 24.59 -26.24
C CYS A 466 -31.64 24.76 -25.78
N GLN A 467 -32.47 25.46 -26.56
CA GLN A 467 -33.87 25.75 -26.20
C GLN A 467 -34.71 24.50 -25.88
N GLY A 468 -34.40 23.35 -26.49
CA GLY A 468 -35.08 22.08 -26.23
C GLY A 468 -34.46 21.24 -25.10
N HIS A 469 -33.42 21.74 -24.43
CA HIS A 469 -32.72 21.01 -23.36
C HIS A 469 -32.33 19.57 -23.70
N HIS A 470 -31.93 19.33 -24.97
CA HIS A 470 -31.67 18.00 -25.50
C HIS A 470 -30.61 17.26 -24.68
N GLN A 471 -30.87 15.97 -24.47
CA GLN A 471 -30.07 15.08 -23.66
C GLN A 471 -29.38 14.02 -24.52
N TYR A 472 -28.18 13.61 -24.12
CA TYR A 472 -27.39 12.57 -24.78
C TYR A 472 -26.66 11.74 -23.75
N HIS A 473 -26.43 10.45 -24.01
CA HIS A 473 -25.49 9.70 -23.19
C HIS A 473 -24.12 10.38 -23.28
N ALA A 474 -23.44 10.53 -22.15
CA ALA A 474 -22.11 11.11 -22.09
C ALA A 474 -21.16 10.34 -23.02
N SER A 475 -21.23 9.01 -23.03
CA SER A 475 -20.48 8.16 -23.97
C SER A 475 -20.78 8.46 -25.44
N CYS A 476 -22.04 8.75 -25.80
CA CYS A 476 -22.43 9.14 -27.15
C CYS A 476 -21.98 10.56 -27.52
N PHE A 477 -21.92 11.46 -26.54
CA PHE A 477 -21.58 12.86 -26.76
C PHE A 477 -20.06 13.13 -26.78
N MET A 478 -19.28 12.39 -25.99
CA MET A 478 -17.82 12.59 -25.88
C MET A 478 -17.06 12.54 -27.21
N PRO A 479 -17.37 11.65 -28.18
CA PRO A 479 -16.76 11.69 -29.51
C PRO A 479 -16.89 13.05 -30.20
N MET A 480 -18.04 13.71 -30.07
CA MET A 480 -18.25 15.05 -30.64
C MET A 480 -17.39 16.10 -29.93
N VAL A 481 -17.22 16.00 -28.61
CA VAL A 481 -16.32 16.88 -27.85
C VAL A 481 -14.87 16.73 -28.33
N ILE A 482 -14.42 15.50 -28.59
CA ILE A 482 -13.07 15.22 -29.11
C ILE A 482 -12.88 15.84 -30.51
N GLU A 483 -13.90 15.75 -31.38
CA GLU A 483 -13.86 16.42 -32.68
C GLU A 483 -13.81 17.95 -32.55
N HIS A 484 -14.49 18.53 -31.56
CA HIS A 484 -14.41 19.97 -31.30
C HIS A 484 -13.02 20.43 -30.88
N LEU A 485 -12.35 19.66 -30.01
CA LEU A 485 -10.97 19.92 -29.61
C LEU A 485 -10.00 19.86 -30.80
N SER A 486 -10.39 19.23 -31.91
CA SER A 486 -9.67 19.21 -33.18
C SER A 486 -9.98 20.42 -34.08
N GLY A 487 -10.67 21.45 -33.56
CA GLY A 487 -10.99 22.70 -34.26
C GLY A 487 -12.30 22.69 -35.05
N LYS A 488 -13.13 21.64 -34.95
CA LYS A 488 -14.44 21.60 -35.62
C LYS A 488 -15.51 22.28 -34.77
N ASP A 489 -16.35 23.12 -35.37
CA ASP A 489 -17.56 23.57 -34.70
C ASP A 489 -18.53 22.39 -34.54
N ILE A 490 -19.08 22.22 -33.33
CA ILE A 490 -20.08 21.20 -33.04
C ILE A 490 -21.45 21.83 -32.78
N CYS A 491 -22.48 21.18 -33.31
CA CYS A 491 -23.87 21.59 -33.16
C CYS A 491 -24.69 20.47 -32.53
N CYS A 492 -25.74 20.84 -31.79
CA CYS A 492 -26.70 19.88 -31.25
C CYS A 492 -27.30 19.04 -32.38
N PRO A 493 -27.22 17.69 -32.33
CA PRO A 493 -27.77 16.82 -33.37
C PRO A 493 -29.26 17.04 -33.69
N LEU A 494 -30.04 17.51 -32.72
CA LEU A 494 -31.49 17.71 -32.88
C LEU A 494 -31.85 19.10 -33.40
N CYS A 495 -31.38 20.17 -32.74
CA CYS A 495 -31.78 21.55 -33.10
C CYS A 495 -30.73 22.33 -33.90
N ARG A 496 -29.55 21.75 -34.14
CA ARG A 496 -28.41 22.38 -34.84
C ARG A 496 -27.86 23.66 -34.19
N ASN A 497 -28.31 24.01 -32.98
CA ASN A 497 -27.71 25.11 -32.23
C ASN A 497 -26.23 24.80 -31.94
N LYS A 498 -25.37 25.81 -32.15
CA LYS A 498 -23.94 25.73 -31.84
C LYS A 498 -23.76 25.47 -30.35
N ILE A 499 -22.98 24.45 -30.02
CA ILE A 499 -22.69 24.10 -28.63
C ILE A 499 -21.48 24.91 -28.18
N GLN A 500 -21.61 25.61 -27.05
CA GLN A 500 -20.49 26.33 -26.44
C GLN A 500 -19.76 25.39 -25.49
N LEU A 501 -18.46 25.18 -25.73
CA LEU A 501 -17.56 24.44 -24.83
C LEU A 501 -16.58 25.41 -24.14
N PRO A 502 -16.17 25.13 -22.89
CA PRO A 502 -16.57 23.98 -22.06
C PRO A 502 -18.04 24.07 -21.63
N LEU A 503 -18.70 22.92 -21.48
CA LEU A 503 -20.06 22.88 -20.93
C LEU A 503 -20.01 23.30 -19.45
N PRO A 504 -21.02 24.04 -18.95
CA PRO A 504 -21.12 24.32 -17.53
C PRO A 504 -21.35 23.02 -16.75
N TYR A 505 -20.95 23.00 -15.47
CA TYR A 505 -20.89 21.80 -14.64
C TYR A 505 -22.26 21.10 -14.48
N ASP A 506 -23.34 21.88 -14.49
CA ASP A 506 -24.74 21.44 -14.44
C ASP A 506 -25.20 20.71 -15.71
N SER A 507 -24.43 20.78 -16.80
CA SER A 507 -24.70 20.04 -18.04
C SER A 507 -24.35 18.56 -17.95
N PHE A 508 -23.47 18.16 -17.02
CA PHE A 508 -23.15 16.77 -16.76
C PHE A 508 -24.00 16.27 -15.60
N MET A 509 -25.03 15.51 -15.93
CA MET A 509 -25.92 14.92 -14.96
C MET A 509 -25.70 13.42 -14.95
N VAL A 510 -25.66 12.83 -13.77
CA VAL A 510 -25.95 11.40 -13.62
C VAL A 510 -27.43 11.32 -13.34
N TRP A 511 -28.20 10.58 -14.13
CA TRP A 511 -29.62 10.40 -13.87
C TRP A 511 -29.81 9.80 -12.47
N ARG A 512 -30.37 10.58 -11.55
CA ARG A 512 -30.64 10.23 -10.16
C ARG A 512 -32.11 10.47 -9.86
N TYR A 513 -32.63 9.81 -8.83
CA TYR A 513 -33.90 10.23 -8.25
C TYR A 513 -33.80 11.67 -7.73
N LEU A 514 -34.84 12.45 -7.98
CA LEU A 514 -35.23 13.51 -7.06
C LEU A 514 -35.89 12.78 -5.89
N ASP A 515 -35.34 12.93 -4.69
CA ASP A 515 -36.00 12.49 -3.46
C ASP A 515 -37.29 13.33 -3.33
N ASP A 516 -38.45 12.68 -3.21
CA ASP A 516 -39.69 13.31 -2.75
C ASP A 516 -39.60 13.62 -1.24
#